data_AF-A0A257JIV8-F1
#
_entry.id   AF-A0A257JIV8-F1
#
_cell.length_a   1.000
_cell.length_b   1.000
_cell.length_c   1.000
_cell.angle_alpha   90.00
_cell.angle_beta   90.00
_cell.angle_gamma   90.00
#
_symmetry.space_group_name_H-M   'P 1'
#
loop_
_entity.id
_entity.type
_entity.pdbx_description
1 polymer ?
#
loop_
_entity_poly.entity_id
_entity_poly.type
_entity_poly.pdbx_seq_one_letter_code
_entity_poly.pdbx_strand_id
1 'polypeptide(L)'
;MAGEGYFTVQTPQGNAYTRDGRFQMDTQGRIVTGDGRAILDTAGQPITLDITQGEPLVAKNGSIQQNGVTVAQLGIARFDRPGALDKVGDNLWRPTGEAAQAAADPQVV
;
A
#
# COMPACT_ATOMS: atom_id res chain seq x y z
N MET A 1 -13.41 -2.77 16.66
CA MET A 1 -13.31 -3.24 15.26
C MET A 1 -12.25 -2.40 14.58
N ALA A 2 -11.01 -2.89 14.51
CA ALA A 2 -9.97 -2.20 13.75
C ALA A 2 -10.31 -2.40 12.27
N GLY A 3 -10.78 -1.33 11.61
CA GLY A 3 -11.12 -1.38 10.20
C GLY A 3 -9.91 -1.82 9.37
N GLU A 4 -10.14 -2.78 8.47
CA GLU A 4 -9.15 -3.27 7.53
C GLU A 4 -8.53 -2.07 6.78
N GLY A 5 -7.21 -1.94 6.90
CA GLY A 5 -6.47 -0.86 6.26
C GLY A 5 -6.42 -1.01 4.74
N TYR A 6 -6.18 0.10 4.04
CA TYR A 6 -6.01 0.14 2.60
C TYR A 6 -4.57 0.49 2.26
N PHE A 7 -3.98 -0.20 1.29
CA PHE A 7 -2.68 0.16 0.74
C PHE A 7 -2.82 1.38 -0.16
N THR A 8 -1.89 2.31 -0.03
CA THR A 8 -1.87 3.51 -0.85
C THR A 8 -1.13 3.24 -2.17
N VAL A 9 -1.77 3.55 -3.29
CA VAL A 9 -1.19 3.42 -4.63
C VAL A 9 -1.08 4.77 -5.31
N GLN A 10 -0.07 4.93 -6.14
CA GLN A 10 0.06 6.08 -7.03
C GLN A 10 -0.75 5.83 -8.31
N THR A 11 -1.57 6.81 -8.68
CA THR A 11 -2.26 6.85 -9.98
C THR A 11 -1.98 8.17 -10.69
N PRO A 12 -2.20 8.26 -12.02
CA PRO A 12 -2.05 9.51 -12.75
C PRO A 12 -2.93 10.66 -12.22
N GLN A 13 -4.05 10.34 -11.57
CA GLN A 13 -4.97 11.33 -11.00
C GLN A 13 -4.80 11.46 -9.47
N GLY A 14 -3.61 11.13 -8.95
CA GLY A 14 -3.26 11.22 -7.53
C GLY A 14 -3.29 9.88 -6.79
N ASN A 15 -3.25 9.94 -5.46
CA ASN A 15 -3.27 8.72 -4.65
C ASN A 15 -4.64 8.04 -4.71
N ALA A 16 -4.64 6.72 -4.79
CA ALA A 16 -5.81 5.88 -4.60
C ALA A 16 -5.49 4.80 -3.56
N TYR A 17 -6.50 4.02 -3.20
CA TYR A 17 -6.43 3.06 -2.11
C TYR A 17 -6.89 1.68 -2.59
N THR A 18 -6.23 0.62 -2.18
CA THR A 18 -6.62 -0.76 -2.55
C THR A 18 -6.56 -1.69 -1.35
N ARG A 19 -7.39 -2.73 -1.38
CA ARG A 19 -7.30 -3.88 -0.46
C ARG A 19 -6.64 -5.09 -1.12
N ASP A 20 -6.41 -5.04 -2.42
CA ASP A 20 -5.68 -6.10 -3.12
C ASP A 20 -4.22 -6.07 -2.68
N GLY A 21 -3.80 -7.08 -1.94
CA GLY A 21 -2.44 -7.24 -1.41
C GLY A 21 -1.50 -7.99 -2.36
N ARG A 22 -1.94 -8.30 -3.60
CA ARG A 22 -1.10 -8.98 -4.59
C ARG A 22 -0.15 -7.98 -5.22
N PHE A 23 1.03 -7.87 -4.63
CA PHE A 23 2.10 -6.99 -5.09
C PHE A 23 3.23 -7.81 -5.70
N GLN A 24 3.99 -7.16 -6.57
CA GLN A 24 5.17 -7.70 -7.20
C GLN A 24 6.25 -6.63 -7.30
N MET A 25 7.50 -7.05 -7.36
CA MET A 25 8.61 -6.17 -7.69
C MET A 25 8.76 -6.10 -9.21
N ASP A 26 8.82 -4.90 -9.78
CA ASP A 26 9.13 -4.71 -11.20
C ASP A 26 10.64 -4.76 -11.48
N THR A 27 11.03 -4.66 -12.76
CA THR A 27 12.44 -4.71 -13.18
C THR A 27 13.29 -3.53 -12.70
N GLN A 28 12.65 -2.46 -12.19
CA GLN A 28 13.32 -1.30 -11.61
C GLN A 28 13.39 -1.37 -10.08
N GLY A 29 12.93 -2.48 -9.48
CA GLY A 29 12.89 -2.68 -8.03
C GLY A 29 11.67 -2.05 -7.36
N ARG A 30 10.71 -1.49 -8.11
CA ARG A 30 9.54 -0.87 -7.51
C ARG A 30 8.51 -1.91 -7.11
N ILE A 31 7.87 -1.69 -5.97
CA ILE A 31 6.72 -2.49 -5.57
C ILE A 31 5.48 -1.95 -6.29
N VAL A 32 4.86 -2.82 -7.09
CA VAL A 32 3.70 -2.47 -7.92
C VAL A 32 2.55 -3.45 -7.71
N THR A 33 1.33 -3.00 -8.01
CA THR A 33 0.16 -3.89 -8.12
C THR A 33 0.25 -4.78 -9.36
N GLY A 34 -0.66 -5.74 -9.51
CA GLY A 34 -0.80 -6.53 -10.74
C GLY A 34 -1.04 -5.70 -12.00
N ASP A 35 -1.59 -4.48 -11.86
CA ASP A 35 -1.80 -3.52 -12.96
C ASP A 35 -0.58 -2.59 -13.19
N GLY A 36 0.53 -2.80 -12.47
CA GLY A 36 1.75 -1.99 -12.61
C GLY A 36 1.70 -0.63 -11.89
N ARG A 37 0.76 -0.42 -10.96
CA ARG A 37 0.67 0.84 -10.19
C ARG A 37 1.60 0.80 -9.00
N ALA A 38 2.39 1.85 -8.79
CA ALA A 38 3.35 1.92 -7.70
C ALA A 38 2.66 1.97 -6.33
N ILE A 39 3.18 1.18 -5.40
CA ILE A 39 2.77 1.18 -4.00
C ILE A 39 3.58 2.22 -3.23
N LEU A 40 2.90 2.97 -2.36
CA LEU A 40 3.50 4.05 -1.60
C LEU A 40 3.87 3.61 -0.17
N ASP A 41 4.93 4.19 0.35
CA ASP A 41 5.35 4.05 1.75
C ASP A 41 4.54 4.95 2.70
N THR A 42 4.91 4.96 3.98
CA THR A 42 4.30 5.81 5.00
C THR A 42 4.52 7.31 4.77
N ALA A 43 5.48 7.70 3.95
CA ALA A 43 5.75 9.08 3.53
C ALA A 43 5.08 9.44 2.19
N GLY A 44 4.28 8.53 1.61
CA GLY A 44 3.61 8.73 0.33
C GLY A 44 4.54 8.65 -0.88
N GLN A 45 5.73 8.05 -0.74
CA GLN A 45 6.70 7.88 -1.82
C GLN A 45 6.65 6.46 -2.39
N PRO A 46 6.86 6.26 -3.71
CA PRO A 46 6.94 4.94 -4.31
C PRO A 46 8.06 4.10 -3.66
N ILE A 47 7.72 2.89 -3.23
CA ILE A 47 8.70 1.97 -2.65
C ILE A 47 9.57 1.39 -3.76
N THR A 48 10.87 1.61 -3.65
CA THR A 48 11.89 1.01 -4.52
C THR A 48 12.86 0.23 -3.66
N LEU A 49 13.12 -1.01 -4.05
CA LEU A 49 13.96 -1.97 -3.35
C LEU A 49 15.18 -2.32 -4.19
N ASP A 50 16.14 -2.97 -3.55
CA ASP A 50 17.36 -3.43 -4.23
C ASP A 50 17.09 -4.76 -4.95
N ILE A 51 17.14 -4.73 -6.28
CA ILE A 51 16.92 -5.90 -7.14
C ILE A 51 17.95 -7.02 -6.92
N THR A 52 19.09 -6.73 -6.29
CA THR A 52 20.15 -7.71 -5.99
C THR A 52 19.91 -8.50 -4.72
N GLN A 53 18.98 -8.06 -3.86
CA GLN A 53 18.70 -8.66 -2.55
C GLN A 53 17.60 -9.74 -2.59
N GLY A 54 17.23 -10.19 -3.79
CA GLY A 54 16.21 -11.22 -4.01
C GLY A 54 14.77 -10.73 -3.83
N GLU A 55 13.83 -11.68 -3.85
CA GLU A 55 12.40 -11.39 -3.77
C GLU A 55 12.01 -10.79 -2.41
N PRO A 56 11.16 -9.75 -2.39
CA PRO A 56 10.73 -9.13 -1.16
C PRO A 56 9.62 -9.93 -0.49
N LEU A 57 9.69 -10.04 0.84
CA LEU A 57 8.59 -10.57 1.65
C LEU A 57 7.78 -9.41 2.21
N VAL A 58 6.48 -9.38 1.93
CA VAL A 58 5.54 -8.40 2.51
C VAL A 58 4.78 -9.04 3.67
N ALA A 59 5.00 -8.53 4.88
CA ALA A 59 4.29 -8.98 6.07
C ALA A 59 2.91 -8.33 6.18
N LYS A 60 2.00 -8.95 6.93
CA LYS A 60 0.63 -8.43 7.11
C LYS A 60 0.57 -7.06 7.79
N ASN A 61 1.59 -6.74 8.59
CA ASN A 61 1.74 -5.43 9.23
C ASN A 61 2.27 -4.35 8.26
N GLY A 62 2.45 -4.68 6.97
CA GLY A 62 2.96 -3.78 5.95
C GLY A 62 4.48 -3.65 5.91
N SER A 63 5.24 -4.33 6.77
CA SER A 63 6.70 -4.33 6.66
C SER A 63 7.13 -5.14 5.44
N ILE A 64 8.14 -4.63 4.74
CA ILE A 64 8.74 -5.29 3.58
C ILE A 64 10.17 -5.67 3.94
N GLN A 65 10.51 -6.94 3.72
CA GLN A 65 11.82 -7.49 4.04
C GLN A 65 12.52 -8.00 2.79
N GLN A 66 13.83 -7.78 2.72
CA GLN A 66 14.72 -8.45 1.79
C GLN A 66 15.85 -9.10 2.59
N ASN A 67 16.16 -10.36 2.28
CA ASN A 67 17.20 -11.12 2.98
C ASN A 67 17.06 -11.11 4.52
N GLY A 68 15.81 -11.14 5.03
CA GLY A 68 15.51 -11.11 6.46
C GLY A 68 15.66 -9.74 7.15
N VAL A 69 15.93 -8.68 6.39
CA VAL A 69 16.05 -7.29 6.90
C VAL A 69 14.85 -6.47 6.43
N THR A 70 14.21 -5.75 7.33
CA THR A 70 13.16 -4.77 6.97
C THR A 70 13.77 -3.60 6.22
N VAL A 71 13.33 -3.39 4.98
CA VAL A 71 13.85 -2.37 4.07
C VAL A 71 12.84 -1.27 3.77
N ALA A 72 11.54 -1.53 3.94
CA ALA A 72 10.48 -0.55 3.72
C ALA A 72 9.23 -0.88 4.54
N GLN A 73 8.31 0.09 4.60
CA GLN A 73 7.01 -0.04 5.25
C GLN A 73 5.93 0.51 4.32
N LEU A 74 4.89 -0.30 4.09
CA LEU A 74 3.73 0.07 3.30
C LEU A 74 2.94 1.21 3.96
N GLY A 75 2.55 2.19 3.14
CA GLY A 75 1.59 3.22 3.52
C GLY A 75 0.19 2.64 3.61
N ILE A 76 -0.22 2.28 4.82
CA ILE A 76 -1.56 1.78 5.12
C ILE A 76 -2.42 2.93 5.63
N ALA A 77 -3.53 3.18 4.94
CA ALA A 77 -4.52 4.18 5.29
C ALA A 77 -5.76 3.54 5.96
N ARG A 78 -6.36 4.27 6.89
CA ARG A 78 -7.69 4.00 7.44
C ARG A 78 -8.61 5.19 7.13
N PHE A 79 -9.90 4.90 7.15
CA PHE A 79 -10.99 5.84 6.96
C PHE A 79 -12.08 5.47 7.96
N ASP A 80 -12.55 6.44 8.73
CA ASP A 80 -13.46 6.21 9.84
C ASP A 80 -14.93 6.34 9.43
N ARG A 81 -15.24 7.20 8.44
CA ARG A 81 -16.64 7.40 8.04
C ARG A 81 -17.14 6.29 7.12
N PRO A 82 -18.35 5.77 7.38
CA PRO A 82 -19.08 4.99 6.38
C PRO A 82 -19.23 5.80 5.09
N GLY A 83 -18.87 5.23 3.95
CA GLY A 83 -18.93 5.91 2.66
C GLY A 83 -17.83 6.92 2.39
N ALA A 84 -16.75 6.95 3.21
CA ALA A 84 -15.56 7.77 2.97
C ALA A 84 -14.79 7.41 1.69
N LEU A 85 -15.14 6.30 1.06
CA LEU A 85 -14.47 5.77 -0.12
C LEU A 85 -15.47 5.42 -1.20
N ASP A 86 -15.23 5.90 -2.41
CA ASP A 86 -15.90 5.46 -3.63
C ASP A 86 -15.03 4.48 -4.39
N LYS A 87 -15.63 3.39 -4.86
CA LYS A 87 -14.94 2.43 -5.74
C LYS A 87 -14.84 3.02 -7.14
N VAL A 88 -13.63 3.08 -7.69
CA VAL A 88 -13.34 3.71 -8.99
C VAL A 88 -12.88 2.73 -10.08
N GLY A 89 -13.06 1.43 -9.85
CA GLY A 89 -12.62 0.36 -10.76
C GLY A 89 -11.28 -0.26 -10.34
N ASP A 90 -10.89 -1.41 -10.94
CA ASP A 90 -9.59 -2.09 -10.70
C ASP A 90 -9.22 -2.31 -9.22
N ASN A 91 -10.20 -2.60 -8.37
CA ASN A 91 -10.04 -2.69 -6.91
C ASN A 91 -9.52 -1.41 -6.22
N LEU A 92 -9.54 -0.28 -6.92
CA LEU A 92 -9.17 1.02 -6.40
C LEU A 92 -10.36 1.76 -5.79
N TRP A 93 -10.02 2.54 -4.77
CA TRP A 93 -10.92 3.38 -3.99
C TRP A 93 -10.36 4.80 -3.91
N ARG A 94 -11.26 5.79 -3.91
CA ARG A 94 -10.90 7.20 -3.73
C ARG A 94 -11.66 7.82 -2.57
N PRO A 95 -11.02 8.71 -1.80
CA PRO A 95 -11.65 9.40 -0.70
C PRO A 95 -12.71 10.39 -1.18
N THR A 96 -13.85 10.43 -0.49
CA THR A 96 -14.99 11.32 -0.74
C THR A 96 -15.09 12.37 0.36
N GLY A 97 -14.15 13.33 0.36
CA GLY A 97 -14.17 14.44 1.33
C GLY A 97 -13.63 14.11 2.72
N GLU A 98 -13.10 12.90 2.93
CA GLU A 98 -12.30 12.54 4.12
C GLU A 98 -10.82 12.36 3.73
N ALA A 99 -9.91 12.90 4.53
CA ALA A 99 -8.48 12.65 4.35
C ALA A 99 -8.11 11.29 4.96
N ALA A 100 -7.28 10.53 4.25
CA ALA A 100 -6.74 9.28 4.77
C ALA A 100 -5.95 9.50 6.07
N GLN A 101 -6.20 8.66 7.08
CA GLN A 101 -5.37 8.62 8.27
C GLN A 101 -4.36 7.48 8.15
N ALA A 102 -3.13 7.70 8.60
CA ALA A 102 -2.16 6.61 8.72
C ALA A 102 -2.71 5.57 9.71
N ALA A 103 -2.63 4.29 9.34
CA ALA A 103 -2.97 3.21 10.25
C ALA A 103 -1.93 3.16 11.38
N ALA A 104 -2.27 3.78 12.52
CA ALA A 104 -1.53 3.59 13.75
C ALA A 104 -1.72 2.13 14.17
N ASP A 105 -0.65 1.34 13.99
CA ASP A 105 -0.53 -0.06 14.38
C ASP A 105 -1.44 -1.05 13.59
N PRO A 106 -0.93 -1.67 12.51
CA PRO A 106 -1.58 -2.80 11.88
C PRO A 106 -1.38 -4.07 12.73
N GLN A 107 -2.04 -4.13 13.90
CA GLN A 107 -2.22 -5.39 14.62
C GLN A 107 -3.33 -6.17 13.94
N VAL A 108 -2.94 -7.26 13.28
CA VAL A 108 -3.87 -8.31 12.85
C VAL A 108 -3.88 -9.36 13.94
N VAL A 109 -5.05 -9.54 14.56
CA VAL A 109 -5.37 -10.68 15.43
C VAL A 109 -5.30 -12.00 14.68
#